data_AF-A0A6L3VZ59-F1
#
_entry.id   AF-A0A6L3VZ59-F1
#
_cell.length_a   1.000
_cell.length_b   1.000
_cell.length_c   1.000
_cell.angle_alpha   90.00
_cell.angle_beta   90.00
_cell.angle_gamma   90.00
#
_symmetry.space_group_name_H-M   'P 1'
#
loop_
_entity.id
_entity.type
_entity.pdbx_description
1 polymer ?
#
loop_
_entity_poly.entity_id
_entity_poly.type
_entity_poly.pdbx_seq_one_letter_code
_entity_poly.pdbx_strand_id
1 'polypeptide(L)'
;MFLKFAFTGDGFGTEPERGAIYALAHQLEEVLEAAGDGEVAGHEFGQGAAEIYLYGPDAGALLQAIRPALRTATPRPTEAVLRYGDLDDDGCRVEVIPL
;
A
#
# COMPACT_ATOMS: atom_id res chain seq x y z
N MET A 1 7.43 1.44 -2.29
CA MET A 1 6.74 1.88 -1.05
C MET A 1 5.72 0.84 -0.64
N PHE A 2 5.14 0.92 0.55
CA PHE A 2 4.02 0.05 0.92
C PHE A 2 3.04 0.73 1.88
N LEU A 3 1.81 0.24 1.89
CA LEU A 3 0.73 0.68 2.79
C LEU A 3 0.49 -0.40 3.83
N LYS A 4 0.29 -0.02 5.09
CA LYS A 4 -0.11 -0.96 6.15
C LYS A 4 -1.56 -0.79 6.54
N PHE A 5 -2.19 -1.90 6.88
CA PHE A 5 -3.56 -1.98 7.36
C PHE A 5 -3.60 -2.85 8.61
N ALA A 6 -4.44 -2.48 9.58
CA ALA A 6 -4.73 -3.31 10.73
C ALA A 6 -6.02 -4.10 10.51
N PHE A 7 -5.99 -5.38 10.82
CA PHE A 7 -7.16 -6.25 10.88
C PHE A 7 -7.63 -6.46 12.32
N THR A 8 -8.78 -7.10 12.43
CA THR A 8 -9.27 -7.63 13.69
C THR A 8 -8.55 -8.93 14.04
N GLY A 9 -7.94 -9.00 15.23
CA GLY A 9 -7.18 -10.16 15.70
C GLY A 9 -5.72 -10.19 15.22
N ASP A 10 -5.03 -11.32 15.39
CA ASP A 10 -3.58 -11.50 15.17
C ASP A 10 -3.22 -12.44 13.99
N GLY A 11 -4.22 -12.79 13.17
CA GLY A 11 -4.07 -13.75 12.06
C GLY A 11 -3.96 -13.12 10.67
N PHE A 12 -4.44 -13.83 9.65
CA PHE A 12 -4.44 -13.41 8.23
C PHE A 12 -5.67 -12.58 7.84
N GLY A 13 -6.35 -11.99 8.83
CA GLY A 13 -7.65 -11.33 8.68
C GLY A 13 -8.81 -12.30 8.42
N THR A 14 -10.00 -11.74 8.38
CA THR A 14 -11.25 -12.38 7.96
C THR A 14 -11.37 -12.35 6.43
N GLU A 15 -12.26 -13.16 5.87
CA GLU A 15 -12.53 -13.15 4.42
C GLU A 15 -13.02 -11.78 3.91
N PRO A 16 -13.93 -11.06 4.60
CA PRO A 16 -14.30 -9.70 4.20
C PRO A 16 -13.14 -8.71 4.24
N GLU A 17 -12.27 -8.78 5.25
CA GLU A 17 -11.10 -7.90 5.36
C GLU A 17 -10.11 -8.15 4.22
N ARG A 18 -9.81 -9.41 3.89
CA ARG A 18 -8.97 -9.74 2.73
C ARG A 18 -9.63 -9.29 1.42
N GLY A 19 -10.93 -9.55 1.27
CA GLY A 19 -11.74 -9.11 0.12
C GLY A 19 -11.60 -7.61 -0.15
N ALA A 20 -11.68 -6.81 0.92
CA ALA A 20 -11.47 -5.38 0.85
C ALA A 20 -10.05 -4.98 0.40
N ILE A 21 -9.01 -5.65 0.90
CA ILE A 21 -7.63 -5.39 0.48
C ILE A 21 -7.43 -5.71 -1.00
N TYR A 22 -7.97 -6.84 -1.50
CA TYR A 22 -7.90 -7.17 -2.93
C TYR A 22 -8.60 -6.12 -3.80
N ALA A 23 -9.80 -5.69 -3.39
CA ALA A 23 -10.55 -4.67 -4.13
C ALA A 23 -9.81 -3.33 -4.15
N LEU A 24 -9.22 -2.92 -3.03
CA LEU A 24 -8.39 -1.73 -2.96
C LEU A 24 -7.16 -1.86 -3.84
N ALA A 25 -6.42 -2.97 -3.76
CA ALA A 25 -5.24 -3.21 -4.59
C ALA A 25 -5.56 -3.08 -6.08
N HIS A 26 -6.68 -3.64 -6.53
CA HIS A 26 -7.14 -3.47 -7.92
C HIS A 26 -7.44 -2.01 -8.27
N GLN A 27 -8.14 -1.27 -7.40
CA GLN A 27 -8.40 0.15 -7.60
C GLN A 27 -7.10 0.98 -7.66
N LEU A 28 -6.10 0.64 -6.84
CA LEU A 28 -4.81 1.32 -6.86
C LEU A 28 -4.05 1.05 -8.16
N GLU A 29 -4.11 -0.17 -8.69
CA GLU A 29 -3.55 -0.52 -9.99
C GLU A 29 -4.13 0.36 -11.10
N GLU A 30 -5.45 0.49 -11.17
CA GLU A 30 -6.11 1.35 -12.18
C GLU A 30 -5.67 2.81 -12.08
N VAL A 31 -5.51 3.34 -10.85
CA VAL A 31 -5.06 4.71 -10.62
C VAL A 31 -3.61 4.90 -11.09
N LEU A 32 -2.74 3.94 -10.82
CA LEU A 32 -1.32 4.03 -11.17
C LEU A 32 -1.08 3.80 -12.67
N GLU A 33 -1.80 2.86 -13.28
CA GLU A 33 -1.76 2.63 -14.73
C GLU A 33 -2.21 3.88 -15.50
N ALA A 34 -3.28 4.54 -15.03
CA ALA A 34 -3.75 5.80 -15.62
C ALA A 34 -2.76 6.96 -15.45
N ALA A 35 -1.97 6.96 -14.36
CA ALA A 35 -0.93 7.95 -14.11
C ALA A 35 0.37 7.67 -14.88
N GLY A 36 0.65 6.40 -15.21
CA GLY A 36 1.88 5.96 -15.89
C GLY A 36 3.13 5.97 -15.01
N ASP A 37 2.97 6.10 -13.68
CA ASP A 37 4.06 6.36 -12.72
C ASP A 37 4.23 5.25 -11.68
N GLY A 38 3.65 4.06 -11.88
CA GLY A 38 3.87 2.91 -11.00
C GLY A 38 2.95 1.73 -11.23
N GLU A 39 3.09 0.75 -10.34
CA GLU A 39 2.34 -0.50 -10.33
C GLU A 39 2.16 -1.04 -8.90
N VAL A 40 1.15 -1.86 -8.69
CA VAL A 40 0.96 -2.68 -7.49
C VAL A 40 1.76 -3.97 -7.67
N ALA A 41 2.81 -4.14 -6.88
CA ALA A 41 3.65 -5.34 -6.94
C ALA A 41 3.01 -6.56 -6.25
N GLY A 42 2.09 -6.32 -5.31
CA GLY A 42 1.37 -7.36 -4.61
C GLY A 42 0.93 -6.95 -3.21
N HIS A 43 0.50 -7.93 -2.42
CA HIS A 43 0.07 -7.73 -1.05
C HIS A 43 0.36 -8.95 -0.19
N GLU A 44 0.49 -8.74 1.11
CA GLU A 44 0.69 -9.78 2.11
C GLU A 44 -0.33 -9.67 3.24
N PHE A 45 -0.58 -10.81 3.90
CA PHE A 45 -1.45 -10.91 5.06
C PHE A 45 -0.71 -11.66 6.17
N GLY A 46 -0.88 -11.20 7.41
CA GLY A 46 -0.34 -11.90 8.57
C GLY A 46 -0.24 -10.98 9.78
N GLN A 47 -0.07 -11.58 10.96
CA GLN A 47 0.13 -10.86 12.23
C GLN A 47 -0.95 -9.80 12.53
N GLY A 48 -2.19 -10.04 12.11
CA GLY A 48 -3.28 -9.08 12.31
C GLY A 48 -3.21 -7.87 11.38
N ALA A 49 -2.50 -7.98 10.24
CA ALA A 49 -2.29 -6.88 9.31
C ALA A 49 -2.34 -7.32 7.85
N ALA A 50 -2.42 -6.32 6.98
CA ALA A 50 -2.12 -6.44 5.57
C ALA A 50 -1.11 -5.38 5.14
N GLU A 51 -0.32 -5.71 4.12
CA GLU A 51 0.54 -4.77 3.43
C GLU A 51 0.21 -4.80 1.93
N ILE A 52 0.14 -3.62 1.28
CA ILE A 52 0.08 -3.51 -0.18
C ILE A 52 1.38 -2.86 -0.64
N TYR A 53 2.13 -3.53 -1.52
CA TYR A 53 3.39 -3.06 -2.08
C TYR A 53 3.17 -2.35 -3.40
N LEU A 54 3.76 -1.17 -3.54
CA LEU A 54 3.67 -0.32 -4.73
C LEU A 54 5.08 0.02 -5.19
N TYR A 55 5.34 -0.10 -6.49
CA TYR A 55 6.62 0.21 -7.10
C TYR A 55 6.48 1.33 -8.13
N GLY A 56 7.52 2.13 -8.25
CA GLY A 56 7.56 3.28 -9.15
C GLY A 56 8.78 4.16 -8.88
N PRO A 57 9.09 5.09 -9.80
CA PRO A 57 10.30 5.91 -9.75
C PRO A 57 10.31 6.92 -8.60
N ASP A 58 9.14 7.32 -8.09
CA ASP A 58 9.02 8.29 -7.00
C ASP A 58 7.92 7.88 -6.01
N ALA A 59 8.32 7.45 -4.81
CA ALA A 59 7.40 7.05 -3.74
C ALA A 59 6.48 8.19 -3.25
N GLY A 60 6.92 9.44 -3.35
CA GLY A 60 6.11 10.60 -3.03
C GLY A 60 5.01 10.81 -4.07
N ALA A 61 5.37 10.72 -5.36
CA ALA A 61 4.40 10.83 -6.47
C ALA A 61 3.36 9.70 -6.40
N LEU A 62 3.79 8.47 -6.14
CA LEU A 62 2.90 7.32 -5.91
C LEU A 62 1.87 7.62 -4.81
N LEU A 63 2.34 8.07 -3.63
CA LEU A 63 1.43 8.38 -2.53
C LEU A 63 0.44 9.49 -2.91
N GLN A 64 0.87 10.53 -3.62
CA GLN A 64 -0.05 11.60 -4.05
C GLN A 64 -1.12 11.09 -5.02
N ALA A 65 -0.74 10.22 -5.97
CA ALA A 65 -1.66 9.65 -6.95
C ALA A 65 -2.77 8.81 -6.27
N ILE A 66 -2.39 7.95 -5.31
CA ILE A 66 -3.33 7.02 -4.68
C ILE A 66 -4.13 7.63 -3.52
N ARG A 67 -3.71 8.78 -2.97
CA ARG A 67 -4.35 9.44 -1.82
C ARG A 67 -5.88 9.54 -1.90
N PRO A 68 -6.51 9.87 -3.05
CA PRO A 68 -7.97 9.91 -3.17
C PRO A 68 -8.62 8.55 -2.88
N ALA A 69 -8.07 7.45 -3.41
CA ALA A 69 -8.60 6.10 -3.19
C ALA A 69 -8.49 5.67 -1.72
N LEU A 70 -7.39 6.04 -1.06
CA LEU A 70 -7.17 5.72 0.36
C LEU A 70 -8.19 6.38 1.30
N ARG A 71 -8.74 7.55 0.95
CA ARG A 71 -9.73 8.25 1.80
C ARG A 71 -11.05 7.49 1.92
N THR A 72 -11.38 6.69 0.93
CA THR A 72 -12.62 5.89 0.87
C THR A 72 -12.40 4.42 1.19
N ALA A 73 -11.14 3.99 1.38
CA ALA A 73 -10.80 2.62 1.69
C ALA A 73 -11.38 2.15 3.04
N THR A 74 -11.79 0.89 3.09
CA THR A 74 -12.18 0.18 4.31
C THR A 74 -11.63 -1.24 4.20
N PRO A 75 -10.69 -1.70 5.05
CA PRO A 75 -10.10 -0.94 6.16
C PRO A 75 -9.29 0.26 5.66
N ARG A 76 -9.17 1.30 6.50
CA ARG A 76 -8.27 2.42 6.22
C ARG A 76 -6.83 2.00 6.46
N PRO A 77 -5.88 2.45 5.62
CA PRO A 77 -4.47 2.24 5.94
C PRO A 77 -4.11 3.03 7.21
N THR A 78 -3.20 2.47 8.00
CA THR A 78 -2.67 3.12 9.22
C THR A 78 -1.45 3.98 8.90
N GLU A 79 -0.62 3.53 7.97
CA GLU A 79 0.58 4.23 7.53
C GLU A 79 0.94 3.92 6.07
N ALA A 80 1.66 4.84 5.44
CA ALA A 80 2.41 4.62 4.22
C ALA A 80 3.91 4.69 4.53
N VAL A 81 4.67 3.69 4.09
CA VAL A 81 6.12 3.64 4.20
C VAL A 81 6.73 3.89 2.83
N LEU A 82 7.31 5.08 2.66
CA LEU A 82 7.97 5.52 1.44
C LEU A 82 9.43 5.11 1.53
N ARG A 83 9.87 4.32 0.55
CA ARG A 83 11.26 3.89 0.40
C ARG A 83 11.79 4.50 -0.89
N TYR A 84 12.90 5.22 -0.81
CA TYR A 84 13.54 5.92 -1.92
C TYR A 84 14.86 5.28 -2.28
N GLY A 85 15.03 4.87 -3.54
CA GLY A 85 16.20 4.15 -4.02
C GLY A 85 15.86 2.73 -4.45
N ASP A 86 16.89 1.99 -4.90
CA ASP A 86 16.73 0.63 -5.42
C ASP A 86 16.37 -0.37 -4.32
N LEU A 87 15.80 -1.52 -4.72
CA LEU A 87 15.38 -2.56 -3.78
C LEU A 87 16.54 -3.15 -2.97
N ASP A 88 17.75 -3.13 -3.51
CA ASP A 88 18.96 -3.66 -2.89
C ASP A 88 19.79 -2.60 -2.15
N ASP A 89 19.32 -1.35 -2.08
CA ASP A 89 19.97 -0.29 -1.32
C ASP A 89 19.54 -0.34 0.16
N ASP A 90 20.38 -0.94 1.00
CA ASP A 90 20.20 -0.99 2.46
C ASP A 90 20.31 0.39 3.12
N GLY A 91 20.95 1.37 2.45
CA GLY A 91 21.10 2.75 2.90
C GLY A 91 19.99 3.69 2.41
N CYS A 92 18.99 3.15 1.72
CA CYS A 92 17.91 3.91 1.13
C CYS A 92 17.20 4.80 2.17
N ARG A 93 16.76 5.98 1.72
CA ARG A 93 15.95 6.84 2.60
C ARG A 93 14.58 6.21 2.78
N VAL A 94 14.13 6.13 4.03
CA VAL A 94 12.78 5.67 4.40
C VAL A 94 12.04 6.77 5.15
N GLU A 95 10.77 6.98 4.80
CA GLU A 95 9.88 7.92 5.46
C GLU A 95 8.55 7.24 5.78
N VAL A 96 8.07 7.37 7.02
CA VAL A 96 6.81 6.79 7.48
C VAL A 96 5.79 7.92 7.64
N ILE A 97 4.66 7.79 6.93
CA ILE A 97 3.57 8.77 6.91
C ILE A 97 2.33 8.14 7.54
N PRO A 98 1.89 8.60 8.72
CA PRO A 98 0.59 8.21 9.28
C PRO A 98 -0.56 8.67 8.37
N LEU A 99 -1.62 7.86 8.22
CA LEU A 99 -2.76 8.11 7.32
C LEU A 99 -4.11 8.22 8.05
#